data_AF-A0A420IA63-F1
#
_entry.id   AF-A0A420IA63-F1
#
_cell.length_a   1.000
_cell.length_b   1.000
_cell.length_c   1.000
_cell.angle_alpha   90.00
_cell.angle_beta   90.00
_cell.angle_gamma   90.00
#
_symmetry.space_group_name_H-M   'P 1'
#
loop_
_entity.id
_entity.type
_entity.pdbx_description
1 polymer ?
#
loop_
_entity_poly.entity_id
_entity_poly.type
_entity_poly.pdbx_seq_one_letter_code
_entity_poly.pdbx_strand_id
1 'polypeptide(L)'
;MSIIQQQSNATLTDNWRTINIDLYDPESSSCFDISTLQSSHKPVTDAEIQAISQQIRQLLRGGDVEGALRGALEFAPYNSSSAVKDLHLATVVEVLQSIKASEMTPLLKRISEGEGGVDILDVLMKYIYKGMAVYSSGKSTPNIRKSVSTSQSTGLSQMTGRLGGINESSGAAMSVLLSWHEKVIENAGLACIGRCMTDWRKV
;
A
#
# COMPACT_ATOMS: atom_id res chain seq x y z
N MET A 1 -53.46 8.72 -39.42
CA MET A 1 -53.14 7.70 -38.39
C MET A 1 -51.98 8.22 -37.56
N SER A 2 -52.26 9.11 -36.60
CA SER A 2 -51.24 9.70 -35.73
C SER A 2 -51.04 8.79 -34.52
N ILE A 3 -49.93 8.05 -34.49
CA ILE A 3 -49.52 7.30 -33.31
C ILE A 3 -48.96 8.33 -32.33
N ILE A 4 -49.81 8.85 -31.44
CA ILE A 4 -49.36 9.53 -30.24
C ILE A 4 -48.84 8.43 -29.33
N GLN A 5 -47.52 8.27 -29.33
CA GLN A 5 -46.81 7.35 -28.45
C GLN A 5 -47.04 7.84 -27.02
N GLN A 6 -47.97 7.21 -26.30
CA GLN A 6 -48.24 7.51 -24.89
C GLN A 6 -46.97 7.25 -24.10
N GLN A 7 -46.23 8.32 -23.77
CA GLN A 7 -45.14 8.24 -22.82
C GLN A 7 -45.75 7.92 -21.45
N SER A 8 -45.56 6.69 -20.97
CA SER A 8 -45.92 6.29 -19.62
C SER A 8 -45.17 7.17 -18.61
N ASN A 9 -45.83 7.68 -17.57
CA ASN A 9 -45.21 8.52 -16.52
C ASN A 9 -43.93 7.93 -15.89
N ALA A 10 -43.66 6.62 -16.06
CA ALA A 10 -42.39 5.99 -15.68
C ALA A 10 -41.16 6.56 -16.42
N THR A 11 -41.30 7.11 -17.63
CA THR A 11 -40.16 7.71 -18.37
C THR A 11 -39.89 9.17 -17.96
N LEU A 12 -40.77 9.80 -17.18
CA LEU A 12 -40.60 11.17 -16.67
C LEU A 12 -39.90 11.23 -15.31
N THR A 13 -39.76 10.09 -14.62
CA THR A 13 -38.99 9.97 -13.38
C THR A 13 -37.51 9.70 -13.62
N ASP A 14 -37.14 9.27 -14.83
CA ASP A 14 -35.74 9.10 -15.21
C ASP A 14 -35.10 10.46 -15.45
N ASN A 15 -34.15 10.82 -14.59
CA ASN A 15 -33.32 12.01 -14.75
C ASN A 15 -32.40 11.82 -15.97
N TRP A 16 -32.90 12.09 -17.17
CA TRP A 16 -32.17 11.99 -18.44
C TRP A 16 -30.88 12.83 -18.48
N ARG A 17 -30.77 13.86 -17.63
CA ARG A 17 -29.56 14.68 -17.47
C ARG A 17 -28.45 14.04 -16.64
N THR A 18 -28.75 12.99 -15.86
CA THR A 18 -27.75 12.28 -15.04
C THR A 18 -27.23 11.02 -15.72
N ILE A 19 -27.73 10.71 -16.92
CA ILE A 19 -27.25 9.57 -17.70
C ILE A 19 -25.83 9.89 -18.18
N ASN A 20 -24.87 9.03 -17.82
CA ASN A 20 -23.51 9.15 -18.31
C ASN A 20 -23.43 8.61 -19.74
N ILE A 21 -23.64 9.49 -20.72
CA ILE A 21 -23.59 9.17 -22.15
C ILE A 21 -22.17 8.83 -22.63
N ASP A 22 -21.14 9.28 -21.91
CA ASP A 22 -19.73 9.02 -22.24
C ASP A 22 -19.35 7.55 -22.07
N LEU A 23 -20.19 6.72 -21.42
CA LEU A 23 -19.98 5.25 -21.39
C LEU A 23 -20.12 4.60 -22.78
N TYR A 24 -20.85 5.24 -23.70
CA TYR A 24 -21.13 4.71 -25.03
C TYR A 24 -20.23 5.33 -26.11
N ASP A 25 -19.36 6.27 -25.75
CA ASP A 25 -18.37 6.84 -26.67
C ASP A 25 -17.22 5.83 -26.87
N PRO A 26 -16.91 5.39 -28.10
CA PRO A 26 -15.79 4.50 -28.36
C PRO A 26 -14.42 5.10 -27.99
N GLU A 27 -14.30 6.42 -27.90
CA GLU A 27 -13.08 7.12 -27.44
C GLU A 27 -13.08 7.35 -25.91
N SER A 28 -14.09 6.86 -25.20
CA SER A 28 -14.17 6.97 -23.74
C SER A 28 -13.02 6.25 -23.06
N SER A 29 -12.42 6.92 -22.08
CA SER A 29 -11.43 6.30 -21.18
C SER A 29 -11.97 5.07 -20.42
N SER A 30 -13.29 4.92 -20.34
CA SER A 30 -13.94 3.75 -19.73
C SER A 30 -13.87 2.49 -20.59
N CYS A 31 -13.65 2.62 -21.91
CA CYS A 31 -13.49 1.50 -22.83
C CYS A 31 -12.06 0.94 -22.88
N PHE A 32 -11.13 1.56 -22.16
CA PHE A 32 -9.75 1.09 -22.09
C PHE A 32 -9.66 -0.20 -21.26
N ASP A 33 -9.16 -1.28 -21.86
CA ASP A 33 -8.97 -2.55 -21.17
C ASP A 33 -7.80 -2.46 -20.17
N ILE A 34 -8.14 -2.30 -18.89
CA ILE A 34 -7.20 -2.18 -17.78
C ILE A 34 -6.34 -3.45 -17.63
N SER A 35 -6.77 -4.61 -18.13
CA SER A 35 -5.97 -5.84 -18.08
C SER A 35 -4.64 -5.70 -18.84
N THR A 36 -4.61 -4.86 -19.88
CA THR A 36 -3.39 -4.55 -20.65
C THR A 36 -2.31 -3.84 -19.82
N LEU A 37 -2.68 -3.23 -18.69
CA LEU A 37 -1.78 -2.54 -17.77
C LEU A 37 -1.36 -3.39 -16.57
N GLN A 38 -1.79 -4.66 -16.50
CA GLN A 38 -1.35 -5.58 -15.46
C GLN A 38 0.15 -5.86 -15.61
N SER A 39 0.85 -5.99 -14.47
CA SER A 39 2.27 -6.33 -14.52
C SER A 39 2.43 -7.75 -15.05
N SER A 40 3.51 -8.02 -15.78
CA SER A 40 3.90 -9.38 -16.19
C SER A 40 4.34 -10.27 -15.01
N HIS A 41 4.29 -9.75 -13.77
CA HIS A 41 4.78 -10.45 -12.60
C HIS A 41 3.84 -11.59 -12.19
N LYS A 42 4.44 -12.72 -11.77
CA LYS A 42 3.69 -13.88 -11.26
C LYS A 42 2.76 -13.44 -10.11
N PRO A 43 1.49 -13.87 -10.08
CA PRO A 43 0.64 -13.64 -8.92
C PRO A 43 1.26 -14.33 -7.70
N VAL A 44 1.39 -13.59 -6.60
CA VAL A 44 1.98 -14.09 -5.37
C VAL A 44 0.87 -14.52 -4.42
N THR A 45 1.01 -15.72 -3.86
CA THR A 45 0.07 -16.27 -2.87
C THR A 45 0.33 -15.70 -1.48
N ASP A 46 -0.67 -15.76 -0.59
CA ASP A 46 -0.52 -15.33 0.80
C ASP A 46 0.59 -16.11 1.54
N ALA A 47 0.69 -17.42 1.28
CA ALA A 47 1.73 -18.26 1.87
C ALA A 47 3.16 -17.86 1.43
N GLU A 48 3.35 -17.53 0.15
CA GLU A 48 4.63 -17.07 -0.37
C GLU A 48 5.05 -15.72 0.26
N ILE A 49 4.13 -14.75 0.37
CA ILE A 49 4.43 -13.46 1.02
C ILE A 49 4.71 -13.62 2.52
N GLN A 50 4.01 -14.52 3.21
CA GLN A 50 4.33 -14.83 4.60
C GLN A 50 5.72 -15.43 4.75
N ALA A 51 6.13 -16.34 3.85
CA ALA A 51 7.49 -16.88 3.86
C ALA A 51 8.54 -15.79 3.62
N ILE A 52 8.32 -14.92 2.64
CA ILE A 52 9.19 -13.76 2.34
C ILE A 52 9.29 -12.84 3.57
N SER A 53 8.17 -12.57 4.24
CA SER A 53 8.17 -11.74 5.45
C SER A 53 9.02 -12.32 6.58
N GLN A 54 9.02 -13.65 6.74
CA GLN A 54 9.82 -14.34 7.74
C GLN A 54 11.31 -14.29 7.39
N GLN A 55 11.65 -14.45 6.11
CA GLN A 55 13.01 -14.32 5.61
C GLN A 55 13.55 -12.90 5.83
N ILE A 56 12.78 -11.87 5.51
CA ILE A 56 13.17 -10.46 5.73
C ILE A 56 13.42 -10.20 7.22
N ARG A 57 12.54 -10.67 8.11
CA ARG A 57 12.74 -10.54 9.57
C ARG A 57 13.97 -11.29 10.06
N GLN A 58 14.35 -12.40 9.42
CA GLN A 58 15.57 -13.13 9.74
C GLN A 58 16.81 -12.33 9.33
N LEU A 59 16.81 -11.71 8.15
CA LEU A 59 17.90 -10.83 7.68
C LEU A 59 18.09 -9.63 8.62
N LEU A 60 16.99 -9.01 9.07
CA LEU A 60 17.02 -7.93 10.07
C LEU A 60 17.68 -8.38 11.40
N ARG A 61 17.36 -9.58 11.89
CA ARG A 61 18.01 -10.15 13.09
C ARG A 61 19.48 -10.48 12.86
N GLY A 62 19.87 -10.81 11.63
CA GLY A 62 21.25 -11.04 11.22
C GLY A 62 22.07 -9.76 11.06
N GLY A 63 21.44 -8.58 11.14
CA GLY A 63 22.10 -7.28 10.94
C GLY A 63 22.28 -6.88 9.47
N ASP A 64 21.82 -7.71 8.52
CA ASP A 64 21.83 -7.37 7.10
C ASP A 64 20.58 -6.57 6.72
N VAL A 65 20.64 -5.27 6.97
CA VAL A 65 19.59 -4.30 6.64
C VAL A 65 19.50 -4.03 5.14
N GLU A 66 20.60 -4.12 4.40
CA GLU A 66 20.59 -3.88 2.94
C GLU A 66 19.89 -5.01 2.20
N GLY A 67 20.26 -6.27 2.49
CA GLY A 67 19.60 -7.43 1.93
C GLY A 67 18.12 -7.50 2.32
N ALA A 68 17.78 -7.11 3.57
CA ALA A 68 16.39 -7.06 4.01
C ALA A 68 15.55 -6.04 3.21
N LEU A 69 16.06 -4.82 3.00
CA LEU A 69 15.33 -3.79 2.25
C LEU A 69 15.23 -4.14 0.76
N ARG A 70 16.32 -4.60 0.13
CA ARG A 70 16.31 -5.04 -1.27
C ARG A 70 15.32 -6.19 -1.47
N GLY A 71 15.39 -7.24 -0.65
CA GLY A 71 14.45 -8.36 -0.73
C GLY A 71 12.99 -7.95 -0.50
N ALA A 72 12.74 -7.00 0.41
CA ALA A 72 11.38 -6.49 0.61
C ALA A 72 10.82 -5.74 -0.62
N LEU A 73 11.67 -5.05 -1.38
CA LEU A 73 11.25 -4.23 -2.51
C LEU A 73 11.22 -5.02 -3.84
N GLU A 74 12.13 -5.98 -4.02
CA GLU A 74 12.17 -6.84 -5.21
C GLU A 74 10.95 -7.76 -5.29
N PHE A 75 10.49 -8.32 -4.16
CA PHE A 75 9.36 -9.23 -4.10
C PHE A 75 8.01 -8.53 -3.86
N ALA A 76 7.80 -7.37 -4.49
CA ALA A 76 6.57 -6.60 -4.38
C ALA A 76 5.35 -7.32 -5.00
N PRO A 77 4.25 -7.58 -4.26
CA PRO A 77 3.10 -8.32 -4.78
C PRO A 77 2.15 -7.42 -5.60
N TYR A 78 2.48 -7.17 -6.89
CA TYR A 78 1.63 -6.35 -7.77
C TYR A 78 0.26 -6.98 -8.08
N ASN A 79 0.24 -8.28 -8.36
CA ASN A 79 -0.94 -9.03 -8.82
C ASN A 79 -1.55 -9.89 -7.71
N SER A 80 -1.72 -9.33 -6.51
CA SER A 80 -2.31 -10.04 -5.36
C SER A 80 -3.55 -9.33 -4.82
N SER A 81 -4.23 -9.98 -3.88
CA SER A 81 -5.32 -9.37 -3.12
C SER A 81 -4.82 -8.19 -2.27
N SER A 82 -5.72 -7.24 -1.95
CA SER A 82 -5.39 -6.09 -1.09
C SER A 82 -4.81 -6.52 0.26
N ALA A 83 -5.34 -7.59 0.86
CA ALA A 83 -4.88 -8.09 2.15
C ALA A 83 -3.40 -8.52 2.11
N VAL A 84 -2.96 -9.20 1.05
CA VAL A 84 -1.56 -9.63 0.88
C VAL A 84 -0.65 -8.40 0.71
N LYS A 85 -1.11 -7.41 -0.04
CA LYS A 85 -0.38 -6.15 -0.24
C LYS A 85 -0.22 -5.36 1.07
N ASP A 86 -1.21 -5.43 1.96
CA ASP A 86 -1.19 -4.73 3.25
C ASP A 86 -0.29 -5.44 4.26
N LEU A 87 -0.28 -6.79 4.24
CA LEU A 87 0.69 -7.59 4.99
C LEU A 87 2.12 -7.24 4.57
N HIS A 88 2.38 -7.22 3.26
CA HIS A 88 3.71 -6.88 2.75
C HIS A 88 4.11 -5.44 3.08
N LEU A 89 3.18 -4.48 2.99
CA LEU A 89 3.43 -3.10 3.44
C LEU A 89 3.87 -3.06 4.91
N ALA A 90 3.22 -3.81 5.80
CA ALA A 90 3.61 -3.84 7.20
C ALA A 90 5.05 -4.32 7.39
N THR A 91 5.50 -5.28 6.57
CA THR A 91 6.88 -5.79 6.61
C THR A 91 7.89 -4.76 6.08
N VAL A 92 7.56 -4.05 5.00
CA VAL A 92 8.39 -2.95 4.49
C VAL A 92 8.54 -1.85 5.54
N VAL A 93 7.43 -1.45 6.17
CA VAL A 93 7.45 -0.40 7.20
C VAL A 93 8.28 -0.83 8.42
N GLU A 94 8.22 -2.10 8.82
CA GLU A 94 9.07 -2.65 9.89
C GLU A 94 10.57 -2.56 9.53
N VAL A 95 10.94 -2.88 8.29
CA VAL A 95 12.32 -2.69 7.80
C VAL A 95 12.72 -1.22 7.87
N LEU A 96 11.88 -0.31 7.36
CA LEU A 96 12.16 1.14 7.36
C LEU A 96 12.32 1.73 8.77
N GLN A 97 11.57 1.21 9.75
CA GLN A 97 11.65 1.61 11.16
C GLN A 97 12.89 1.04 11.87
N SER A 98 13.40 -0.11 11.42
CA SER A 98 14.59 -0.75 12.01
C SER A 98 15.91 -0.04 11.65
N ILE A 99 15.91 0.73 10.57
CA ILE A 99 17.09 1.41 10.06
C ILE A 99 17.26 2.77 10.77
N LYS A 100 18.47 3.04 11.24
CA LYS A 100 18.82 4.31 11.90
C LYS A 100 18.95 5.43 10.88
N ALA A 101 18.60 6.66 11.28
CA ALA A 101 18.69 7.84 10.43
C ALA A 101 20.08 8.06 9.80
N SER A 102 21.16 7.73 10.51
CA SER A 102 22.54 7.84 10.01
C SER A 102 22.85 6.90 8.83
N GLU A 103 22.13 5.79 8.73
CA GLU A 103 22.36 4.74 7.72
C GLU A 103 21.51 4.94 6.46
N MET A 104 20.51 5.82 6.48
CA MET A 104 19.55 5.96 5.38
C MET A 104 20.21 6.39 4.07
N THR A 105 20.94 7.52 4.08
CA THR A 105 21.63 8.04 2.89
C THR A 105 22.69 7.09 2.33
N PRO A 106 23.62 6.51 3.11
CA PRO A 106 24.62 5.59 2.56
C PRO A 106 24.00 4.28 2.06
N LEU A 107 22.90 3.81 2.66
CA LEU A 107 22.15 2.65 2.16
C LEU A 107 21.51 2.93 0.80
N LEU A 108 20.83 4.07 0.66
CA LEU A 108 20.17 4.46 -0.59
C LEU A 108 21.18 4.66 -1.73
N LYS A 109 22.39 5.18 -1.45
CA LYS A 109 23.47 5.27 -2.44
C LYS A 109 23.93 3.90 -2.92
N ARG A 110 24.18 2.97 -2.00
CA ARG A 110 24.54 1.58 -2.35
C ARG A 110 23.46 0.88 -3.16
N ILE A 111 22.19 1.09 -2.80
CA ILE A 111 21.05 0.55 -3.56
C ILE A 111 20.99 1.17 -4.96
N SER A 112 21.15 2.49 -5.08
CA SER A 112 21.14 3.20 -6.36
C SER A 112 22.29 2.77 -7.28
N GLU A 113 23.46 2.47 -6.74
CA GLU A 113 24.65 2.02 -7.48
C GLU A 113 24.58 0.52 -7.85
N GLY A 114 23.73 -0.25 -7.17
CA GLY A 114 23.55 -1.68 -7.43
C GLY A 114 22.65 -1.98 -8.62
N GLU A 115 22.47 -3.28 -8.89
CA GLU A 115 21.55 -3.75 -9.94
C GLU A 115 20.11 -3.31 -9.67
N GLY A 116 19.42 -2.79 -10.69
CA GLY A 116 18.03 -2.34 -10.57
C GLY A 116 17.80 -1.15 -9.65
N GLY A 117 18.85 -0.39 -9.27
CA GLY A 117 18.77 0.62 -8.23
C GLY A 117 17.67 1.66 -8.41
N VAL A 118 17.50 2.19 -9.62
CA VAL A 118 16.45 3.20 -9.91
C VAL A 118 15.05 2.61 -9.75
N ASP A 119 14.83 1.38 -10.24
CA ASP A 119 13.54 0.70 -10.15
C ASP A 119 13.19 0.37 -8.69
N ILE A 120 14.18 -0.08 -7.90
CA ILE A 120 14.00 -0.38 -6.47
C ILE A 120 13.61 0.89 -5.70
N LEU A 121 14.23 2.03 -6.00
CA LEU A 121 13.88 3.32 -5.39
C LEU A 121 12.49 3.81 -5.79
N ASP A 122 12.07 3.59 -7.03
CA ASP A 122 10.71 3.88 -7.46
C ASP A 122 9.69 2.99 -6.74
N VAL A 123 10.00 1.70 -6.53
CA VAL A 123 9.15 0.79 -5.74
C VAL A 123 9.09 1.22 -4.27
N LEU A 124 10.22 1.64 -3.68
CA LEU A 124 10.25 2.22 -2.34
C LEU A 124 9.34 3.45 -2.24
N MET A 125 9.39 4.34 -3.23
CA MET A 125 8.53 5.53 -3.29
C MET A 125 7.04 5.14 -3.30
N LYS A 126 6.64 4.10 -4.04
CA LYS A 126 5.26 3.58 -4.01
C LYS A 126 4.85 3.11 -2.61
N TYR A 127 5.71 2.38 -1.91
CA TYR A 127 5.44 1.94 -0.55
C TYR A 127 5.35 3.10 0.44
N ILE A 128 6.15 4.17 0.25
CA ILE A 128 6.06 5.37 1.06
C ILE A 128 4.71 6.05 0.89
N TYR A 129 4.24 6.26 -0.36
CA TYR A 129 2.92 6.84 -0.59
C TYR A 129 1.78 5.95 -0.07
N LYS A 130 1.87 4.63 -0.28
CA LYS A 130 0.89 3.69 0.25
C LYS A 130 0.88 3.70 1.78
N GLY A 131 2.05 3.68 2.42
CA GLY A 131 2.21 3.79 3.87
C GLY A 131 1.57 5.07 4.39
N MET A 132 1.91 6.22 3.81
CA MET A 132 1.33 7.50 4.21
C MET A 132 -0.19 7.50 4.06
N ALA A 133 -0.75 6.92 2.98
CA ALA A 133 -2.20 6.82 2.83
C ALA A 133 -2.85 5.98 3.95
N VAL A 134 -2.24 4.86 4.35
CA VAL A 134 -2.73 3.99 5.42
C VAL A 134 -2.62 4.66 6.80
N TYR A 135 -1.47 5.25 7.12
CA TYR A 135 -1.22 5.87 8.44
C TYR A 135 -1.83 7.28 8.58
N SER A 136 -2.13 7.97 7.47
CA SER A 136 -2.82 9.27 7.48
C SER A 136 -4.32 9.14 7.72
N SER A 137 -4.95 8.09 7.18
CA SER A 137 -6.40 8.03 7.14
C SER A 137 -7.05 7.56 8.45
N GLY A 138 -6.28 7.23 9.50
CA GLY A 138 -6.82 6.80 10.80
C GLY A 138 -7.78 5.59 10.71
N LYS A 139 -7.88 4.97 9.53
CA LYS A 139 -8.69 3.78 9.28
C LYS A 139 -7.98 2.66 10.02
N SER A 140 -8.51 2.38 11.20
CA SER A 140 -8.22 1.21 12.01
C SER A 140 -8.03 0.00 11.09
N THR A 141 -6.79 -0.45 10.99
CA THR A 141 -6.50 -1.79 10.51
C THR A 141 -7.34 -2.77 11.34
N PRO A 142 -7.99 -3.78 10.72
CA PRO A 142 -8.64 -4.82 11.49
C PRO A 142 -7.53 -5.50 12.29
N ASN A 143 -7.70 -5.44 13.60
CA ASN A 143 -6.77 -5.92 14.60
C ASN A 143 -6.49 -7.42 14.36
N ILE A 144 -5.35 -7.76 13.74
CA ILE A 144 -4.83 -9.13 13.65
C ILE A 144 -4.27 -9.49 15.03
N ARG A 145 -5.15 -9.64 16.02
CA ARG A 145 -4.83 -10.26 17.30
C ARG A 145 -6.00 -11.10 17.80
N LYS A 146 -5.84 -12.42 17.60
CA LYS A 146 -6.35 -13.50 18.45
C LYS A 146 -7.88 -13.63 18.55
N SER A 147 -8.48 -14.33 17.58
CA SER A 147 -9.68 -15.14 17.85
C SER A 147 -9.24 -16.44 18.52
N VAL A 148 -9.13 -16.44 19.85
CA VAL A 148 -9.21 -17.68 20.63
C VAL A 148 -10.47 -17.57 21.47
N SER A 149 -11.46 -18.35 21.07
CA SER A 149 -12.69 -18.60 21.79
C SER A 149 -12.40 -19.39 23.07
N THR A 150 -12.60 -18.78 24.23
CA THR A 150 -12.98 -19.53 25.44
C THR A 150 -13.89 -18.68 26.31
N SER A 151 -15.13 -19.11 26.40
CA SER A 151 -16.15 -18.70 27.37
C SER A 151 -15.68 -18.93 28.80
N GLN A 152 -15.78 -17.93 29.68
CA GLN A 152 -16.38 -18.10 31.01
C GLN A 152 -16.53 -16.79 31.79
N SER A 153 -17.50 -16.87 32.71
CA SER A 153 -18.18 -15.86 33.51
C SER A 153 -17.37 -15.23 34.66
N THR A 154 -17.88 -14.07 35.11
CA THR A 154 -17.85 -13.47 36.47
C THR A 154 -16.56 -12.86 37.03
N GLY A 155 -16.64 -11.58 37.44
CA GLY A 155 -15.96 -11.07 38.65
C GLY A 155 -15.21 -9.74 38.58
N LEU A 156 -15.80 -8.71 39.22
CA LEU A 156 -15.18 -7.72 40.11
C LEU A 156 -14.10 -6.73 39.59
N SER A 157 -14.46 -5.44 39.63
CA SER A 157 -13.64 -4.26 39.35
C SER A 157 -12.52 -4.02 40.38
N GLN A 158 -11.27 -3.86 39.93
CA GLN A 158 -10.26 -3.04 40.61
C GLN A 158 -9.19 -2.46 39.66
N MET A 159 -8.93 -1.16 39.89
CA MET A 159 -7.71 -0.38 39.67
C MET A 159 -7.11 -0.16 38.26
N THR A 160 -7.10 1.12 37.88
CA THR A 160 -5.89 1.90 37.55
C THR A 160 -4.90 1.30 36.56
N GLY A 161 -4.88 1.84 35.34
CA GLY A 161 -3.82 1.58 34.38
C GLY A 161 -4.01 2.30 33.05
N ARG A 162 -3.55 3.56 32.98
CA ARG A 162 -3.06 4.27 31.77
C ARG A 162 -3.81 4.01 30.45
N LEU A 163 -4.74 4.91 30.15
CA LEU A 163 -5.08 5.24 28.76
C LEU A 163 -3.87 5.97 28.15
N GLY A 164 -3.06 5.26 27.35
CA GLY A 164 -1.91 5.83 26.66
C GLY A 164 -1.65 5.10 25.34
N GLY A 165 -1.88 5.82 24.23
CA GLY A 165 -0.99 5.74 23.07
C GLY A 165 -1.24 4.69 21.98
N ILE A 166 -2.48 4.43 21.54
CA ILE A 166 -2.67 3.69 20.25
C ILE A 166 -2.33 4.61 19.05
N ASN A 167 -2.39 5.93 19.21
CA ASN A 167 -2.05 6.91 18.16
C ASN A 167 -0.57 7.25 18.05
N GLU A 168 0.26 6.90 19.04
CA GLU A 168 1.69 7.26 19.05
C GLU A 168 2.46 6.48 17.96
N SER A 169 2.06 5.23 17.71
CA SER A 169 2.66 4.37 16.68
C SER A 169 2.40 4.87 15.26
N SER A 170 1.21 5.42 14.97
CA SER A 170 0.89 5.94 13.63
C SER A 170 1.65 7.24 13.34
N GLY A 171 1.78 8.12 14.35
CA GLY A 171 2.57 9.35 14.24
C GLY A 171 4.06 9.07 14.06
N ALA A 172 4.62 8.10 14.81
CA ALA A 172 6.01 7.67 14.66
C ALA A 172 6.28 6.98 13.30
N ALA A 173 5.34 6.18 12.78
CA ALA A 173 5.47 5.62 11.46
C ALA A 173 5.45 6.70 10.37
N MET A 174 4.59 7.72 10.52
CA MET A 174 4.51 8.82 9.56
C MET A 174 5.78 9.68 9.52
N SER A 175 6.40 9.97 10.67
CA SER A 175 7.66 10.71 10.70
C SER A 175 8.78 9.94 9.99
N VAL A 176 8.88 8.63 10.23
CA VAL A 176 9.83 7.75 9.53
C VAL A 176 9.59 7.80 8.01
N LEU A 177 8.34 7.65 7.55
CA LEU A 177 8.01 7.69 6.12
C LEU A 177 8.37 9.03 5.47
N LEU A 178 8.15 10.16 6.16
CA LEU A 178 8.53 11.48 5.66
C LEU A 178 10.05 11.64 5.57
N SER A 179 10.81 11.15 6.55
CA SER A 179 12.27 11.14 6.50
C SER A 179 12.78 10.26 5.34
N TRP A 180 12.17 9.11 5.10
CA TRP A 180 12.50 8.26 3.96
C TRP A 180 12.16 8.93 2.62
N HIS A 181 11.02 9.60 2.53
CA HIS A 181 10.62 10.36 1.34
C HIS A 181 11.65 11.43 0.99
N GLU A 182 12.09 12.23 1.97
CA GLU A 182 13.17 13.21 1.79
C GLU A 182 14.43 12.55 1.24
N LYS A 183 14.91 11.48 1.88
CA LYS A 183 16.17 10.83 1.49
C LYS A 183 16.12 10.13 0.16
N VAL A 184 14.97 9.56 -0.23
CA VAL A 184 14.80 8.98 -1.58
C VAL A 184 14.84 10.07 -2.64
N ILE A 185 14.21 11.23 -2.41
CA ILE A 185 14.23 12.34 -3.37
C ILE A 185 15.62 12.95 -3.52
N GLU A 186 16.36 13.11 -2.42
CA GLU A 186 17.75 13.59 -2.48
C GLU A 186 18.64 12.69 -3.33
N ASN A 187 18.36 11.38 -3.36
CA ASN A 187 19.20 10.39 -4.02
C ASN A 187 18.74 10.03 -5.45
N ALA A 188 17.43 9.88 -5.68
CA ALA A 188 16.83 9.52 -6.97
C ALA A 188 16.36 10.74 -7.80
N GLY A 189 16.32 11.92 -7.19
CA GLY A 189 15.77 13.14 -7.78
C GLY A 189 14.23 13.15 -7.83
N LEU A 190 13.67 14.27 -8.30
CA LEU A 190 12.22 14.48 -8.37
C LEU A 190 11.50 13.54 -9.35
N ALA A 191 12.22 12.95 -10.30
CA ALA A 191 11.64 12.07 -11.33
C ALA A 191 11.05 10.78 -10.74
N CYS A 192 11.51 10.31 -9.58
CA CYS A 192 10.95 9.13 -8.92
C CYS A 192 9.47 9.31 -8.53
N ILE A 193 9.08 10.53 -8.16
CA ILE A 193 7.68 10.88 -7.89
C ILE A 193 6.86 10.76 -9.17
N GLY A 194 7.35 11.35 -10.26
CA GLY A 194 6.67 11.32 -11.56
C GLY A 194 6.44 9.89 -12.06
N ARG A 195 7.46 9.02 -11.96
CA ARG A 195 7.36 7.60 -12.32
C ARG A 195 6.42 6.83 -11.39
N CYS A 196 6.45 7.13 -10.09
CA CYS A 196 5.51 6.53 -9.13
C CYS A 196 4.05 6.90 -9.44
N MET A 197 3.79 8.16 -9.81
CA MET A 197 2.44 8.67 -10.09
C MET A 197 1.86 8.14 -11.41
N THR A 198 2.72 7.76 -12.37
CA THR A 198 2.28 7.21 -13.67
C THR A 198 2.30 5.68 -13.71
N ASP A 199 2.89 5.01 -12.73
CA ASP A 199 2.95 3.54 -12.72
C ASP A 199 1.61 2.92 -12.30
N TRP A 200 1.03 2.14 -13.20
CA TRP A 200 -0.23 1.42 -12.98
C TRP A 200 -0.09 0.16 -12.13
N ARG A 201 1.14 -0.32 -11.91
CA ARG A 201 1.45 -1.47 -11.06
C ARG A 201 1.40 -1.02 -9.60
N LYS A 202 0.23 -1.23 -8.99
CA LYS A 202 -0.06 -0.86 -7.60
C LYS A 202 0.43 -1.92 -6.63
N VAL A 203 1.26 -1.51 -5.68
CA VAL A 203 1.58 -2.24 -4.44
C VAL A 203 0.55 -1.98 -3.35
#